data_AF-A0A6N7Z8C8-F1
#
_entry.id   AF-A0A6N7Z8C8-F1
#
_cell.length_a   1.000
_cell.length_b   1.000
_cell.length_c   1.000
_cell.angle_alpha   90.00
_cell.angle_beta   90.00
_cell.angle_gamma   90.00
#
_symmetry.space_group_name_H-M   'P 1'
#
loop_
_entity.id
_entity.type
_entity.pdbx_description
1 polymer ?
#
loop_
_entity_poly.entity_id
_entity_poly.type
_entity_poly.pdbx_seq_one_letter_code
_entity_poly.pdbx_strand_id
1 'polypeptide(L)'
;MIARVWFALTALVVLVGLVVQLVVAARTPGIFGTPAARMANVFCYFTILSNLIVGGTSLLLALRPERPSTVFRTLRLDGVLAIAVTGVVYHVALTGLVELSPAGEVANQLLHTASPILGVLGWLLFGPHGTLSPRIVWWSLAYPLLWLAFTLTRGGPTGFYPYPFLQADSLGYPRVALNCVLVAVKFLALAAATLLLDRQLGRRQARLAPRIGP
;
A
#
# COMPACT_ATOMS: atom_id res chain seq x y z
N MET A 1 -9.99 -13.29 18.94
CA MET A 1 -8.72 -12.85 19.56
C MET A 1 -7.58 -12.82 18.55
N ILE A 2 -7.32 -13.94 17.84
CA ILE A 2 -6.23 -14.07 16.83
C ILE A 2 -6.23 -12.97 15.77
N ALA A 3 -7.38 -12.66 15.15
CA ALA A 3 -7.47 -11.61 14.12
C ALA A 3 -7.02 -10.23 14.62
N ARG A 4 -7.38 -9.86 15.86
CA ARG A 4 -6.98 -8.56 16.44
C ARG A 4 -5.48 -8.49 16.65
N VAL A 5 -4.87 -9.59 17.10
CA VAL A 5 -3.41 -9.70 17.28
C VAL A 5 -2.70 -9.59 15.93
N TRP A 6 -3.19 -10.26 14.89
CA TRP A 6 -2.61 -10.17 13.54
C TRP A 6 -2.62 -8.74 13.01
N PHE A 7 -3.76 -8.05 13.14
CA PHE A 7 -3.88 -6.67 12.69
C PHE A 7 -3.03 -5.70 13.54
N ALA A 8 -2.92 -5.93 14.85
CA ALA A 8 -2.02 -5.17 15.71
C ALA A 8 -0.55 -5.36 15.30
N LEU A 9 -0.15 -6.60 15.00
CA LEU A 9 1.20 -6.91 14.52
C LEU A 9 1.47 -6.24 13.17
N THR A 10 0.51 -6.26 12.25
CA THR A 10 0.64 -5.58 10.95
C THR A 10 0.87 -4.08 11.15
N ALA A 11 0.07 -3.45 12.02
CA ALA A 11 0.21 -2.03 12.34
C ALA A 11 1.56 -1.72 13.00
N LEU A 12 2.03 -2.59 13.91
CA LEU A 12 3.33 -2.44 14.57
C LEU A 12 4.49 -2.56 13.58
N VAL A 13 4.47 -3.55 12.69
CA VAL A 13 5.48 -3.73 11.64
C VAL A 13 5.57 -2.50 10.74
N VAL A 14 4.42 -1.97 10.31
CA VAL A 14 4.36 -0.72 9.53
C VAL A 14 4.95 0.45 10.32
N LEU A 15 4.55 0.61 11.59
CA LEU A 15 5.01 1.71 12.43
C LEU A 15 6.53 1.67 12.63
N VAL A 16 7.08 0.51 12.98
CA VAL A 16 8.52 0.31 13.17
C VAL A 16 9.26 0.58 11.85
N GLY A 17 8.81 -0.02 10.74
CA GLY A 17 9.42 0.20 9.43
C GLY A 17 9.44 1.68 9.04
N LEU A 18 8.34 2.40 9.27
CA LEU A 18 8.22 3.82 8.96
C LEU A 18 9.14 4.67 9.83
N VAL A 19 9.20 4.42 11.14
CA VAL A 19 10.10 5.15 12.06
C VAL A 19 11.55 4.95 11.64
N VAL A 20 11.97 3.70 11.38
CA VAL A 20 13.33 3.42 10.91
C VAL A 20 13.60 4.12 9.58
N GLN A 21 12.66 4.08 8.62
CA GLN A 21 12.81 4.76 7.33
C GLN A 21 12.97 6.27 7.48
N LEU A 22 12.22 6.91 8.37
CA LEU A 22 12.32 8.35 8.62
C LEU A 22 13.67 8.72 9.25
N VAL A 23 14.16 7.91 10.20
CA VAL A 23 15.49 8.11 10.80
C VAL A 23 16.60 7.94 9.76
N VAL A 24 16.50 6.92 8.91
CA VAL A 24 17.45 6.70 7.80
C VAL A 24 17.41 7.88 6.83
N ALA A 25 16.23 8.31 6.38
CA ALA A 25 16.08 9.44 5.47
C ALA A 25 16.64 10.76 6.05
N ALA A 26 16.45 11.00 7.34
CA ALA A 26 17.01 12.17 8.01
C ALA A 26 18.55 12.19 7.99
N ARG A 27 19.20 11.02 8.03
CA ARG A 27 20.65 10.87 8.15
C ARG A 27 21.37 10.65 6.82
N THR A 28 20.69 10.14 5.80
CA THR A 28 21.28 9.88 4.47
C THR A 28 21.24 11.15 3.62
N PRO A 29 22.39 11.70 3.18
CA PRO A 29 22.42 12.83 2.25
C PRO A 29 21.74 12.49 0.92
N GLY A 30 21.19 13.49 0.25
CA GLY A 30 20.54 13.33 -1.04
C GLY A 30 20.19 14.69 -1.64
N ILE A 31 19.35 14.69 -2.67
CA ILE A 31 18.99 15.91 -3.41
C ILE A 31 18.31 16.99 -2.54
N PHE A 32 17.70 16.60 -1.41
CA PHE A 32 17.08 17.54 -0.48
C PHE A 32 18.08 17.90 0.64
N GLY A 33 18.40 19.18 0.75
CA GLY A 33 19.49 19.68 1.61
C GLY A 33 19.27 19.48 3.11
N THR A 34 18.03 19.51 3.60
CA THR A 34 17.73 19.40 5.04
C THR A 34 17.19 18.02 5.44
N PRO A 35 17.45 17.54 6.68
CA PRO A 35 16.84 16.32 7.20
C PRO A 35 15.32 16.33 7.13
N ALA A 36 14.69 17.48 7.44
CA ALA A 36 13.25 17.65 7.38
C ALA A 36 12.70 17.47 5.97
N ALA A 37 13.36 18.05 4.95
CA ALA A 37 12.94 17.90 3.56
C ALA A 37 13.09 16.45 3.07
N ARG A 38 14.16 15.74 3.49
CA ARG A 38 14.34 14.31 3.17
C ARG A 38 13.26 13.44 3.81
N MET A 39 12.95 13.66 5.08
CA MET A 39 11.85 12.97 5.76
C MET A 39 10.50 13.27 5.09
N ALA A 40 10.23 14.53 4.74
CA ALA A 40 9.00 14.89 4.03
C ALA A 40 8.90 14.17 2.68
N ASN A 41 10.02 14.02 1.96
CA ASN A 41 10.06 13.33 0.68
C ASN A 41 9.76 11.82 0.78
N VAL A 42 9.96 11.19 1.95
CA VAL A 42 9.55 9.78 2.19
C VAL A 42 8.05 9.60 1.92
N PHE A 43 7.22 10.59 2.27
CA PHE A 43 5.77 10.53 2.04
C PHE A 43 5.35 10.72 0.58
N CYS A 44 6.28 11.01 -0.33
CA CYS A 44 6.01 11.04 -1.77
C CYS A 44 6.03 9.64 -2.40
N TYR A 45 6.53 8.62 -1.69
CA TYR A 45 6.56 7.25 -2.18
C TYR A 45 5.21 6.55 -2.03
N PHE A 46 4.73 5.92 -3.12
CA PHE A 46 3.53 5.08 -3.08
C PHE A 46 3.64 3.97 -2.02
N THR A 47 4.83 3.38 -1.82
CA THR A 47 5.12 2.39 -0.76
C THR A 47 4.76 2.93 0.62
N ILE A 48 5.12 4.17 0.93
CA ILE A 48 4.93 4.73 2.26
C ILE A 48 3.45 5.00 2.51
N LEU A 49 2.78 5.58 1.52
CA LEU A 49 1.35 5.84 1.59
C LEU A 49 0.54 4.53 1.64
N SER A 50 0.91 3.49 0.90
CA SER A 50 0.25 2.17 0.96
C SER A 50 0.41 1.53 2.34
N ASN A 51 1.61 1.61 2.92
CA ASN A 51 1.91 1.19 4.28
C ASN A 51 1.07 1.94 5.32
N LEU A 52 0.98 3.27 5.22
CA LEU A 52 0.14 4.07 6.12
C LEU A 52 -1.33 3.67 6.08
N ILE A 53 -1.88 3.46 4.88
CA ILE A 53 -3.28 3.05 4.72
C ILE A 53 -3.51 1.65 5.28
N VAL A 54 -2.69 0.66 4.91
CA VAL A 54 -2.88 -0.71 5.41
C VAL A 54 -2.61 -0.82 6.91
N GLY A 55 -1.57 -0.15 7.42
CA GLY A 55 -1.23 -0.11 8.85
C GLY A 55 -2.31 0.59 9.66
N GLY A 56 -2.80 1.74 9.20
CA GLY A 56 -3.90 2.47 9.84
C GLY A 56 -5.20 1.66 9.86
N THR A 57 -5.60 1.09 8.72
CA THR A 57 -6.82 0.26 8.69
C THR A 57 -6.68 -1.01 9.53
N SER A 58 -5.50 -1.64 9.56
CA SER A 58 -5.21 -2.77 10.45
C SER A 58 -5.28 -2.35 11.92
N LEU A 59 -4.69 -1.23 12.33
CA LEU A 59 -4.81 -0.73 13.71
C LEU A 59 -6.28 -0.54 14.11
N LEU A 60 -7.08 0.04 13.22
CA LEU A 60 -8.50 0.24 13.45
C LEU A 60 -9.26 -1.10 13.63
N LEU A 61 -8.93 -2.14 12.86
CA LEU A 61 -9.50 -3.49 13.02
C LEU A 61 -9.02 -4.18 14.30
N ALA A 62 -7.76 -3.96 14.70
CA ALA A 62 -7.24 -4.46 15.97
C ALA A 62 -8.00 -3.88 17.17
N LEU A 63 -8.32 -2.58 17.13
CA LEU A 63 -9.10 -1.92 18.17
C LEU A 63 -10.58 -2.35 18.13
N ARG A 64 -11.22 -2.30 16.96
CA ARG A 64 -12.63 -2.67 16.77
C ARG A 64 -12.81 -3.34 15.40
N PRO A 65 -13.00 -4.68 15.36
CA PRO A 65 -13.14 -5.43 14.10
C PRO A 65 -14.33 -5.01 13.25
N GLU A 66 -15.44 -4.65 13.89
CA GLU A 66 -16.65 -4.22 13.19
C GLU A 66 -16.55 -2.76 12.74
N ARG A 67 -16.47 -2.56 11.42
CA ARG A 67 -16.36 -1.24 10.78
C ARG A 67 -17.27 -1.16 9.55
N PRO A 68 -18.54 -0.76 9.68
CA PRO A 68 -19.48 -0.72 8.56
C PRO A 68 -19.29 0.47 7.61
N SER A 69 -18.45 1.46 7.97
CA SER A 69 -18.24 2.68 7.19
C SER A 69 -17.73 2.42 5.76
N THR A 70 -18.37 3.03 4.77
CA THR A 70 -17.91 3.02 3.37
C THR A 70 -16.50 3.58 3.23
N VAL A 71 -16.18 4.67 3.94
CA VAL A 71 -14.83 5.27 3.91
C VAL A 71 -13.79 4.29 4.41
N PHE A 72 -14.08 3.60 5.52
CA PHE A 72 -13.18 2.58 6.04
C PHE A 72 -12.99 1.43 5.05
N ARG A 73 -14.08 0.94 4.44
CA ARG A 73 -14.02 -0.15 3.46
C ARG A 73 -13.24 0.23 2.20
N THR A 74 -13.40 1.47 1.72
CA THR A 74 -12.60 2.03 0.62
C THR A 74 -11.13 2.08 1.00
N LEU A 75 -10.78 2.69 2.12
CA LEU A 75 -9.38 2.75 2.57
C LEU A 75 -8.80 1.37 2.83
N ARG A 76 -9.59 0.41 3.32
CA ARG A 76 -9.10 -0.95 3.54
C ARG A 76 -8.81 -1.64 2.22
N LEU A 77 -9.70 -1.52 1.23
CA LEU A 77 -9.46 -2.04 -0.11
C LEU A 77 -8.23 -1.37 -0.75
N ASP A 78 -8.13 -0.05 -0.67
CA ASP A 78 -6.98 0.71 -1.15
C ASP A 78 -5.68 0.22 -0.53
N GLY A 79 -5.64 0.10 0.79
CA GLY A 79 -4.47 -0.37 1.52
C GLY A 79 -4.06 -1.77 1.09
N VAL A 80 -5.00 -2.70 0.94
CA VAL A 80 -4.71 -4.09 0.55
C VAL A 80 -4.22 -4.16 -0.91
N LEU A 81 -4.85 -3.46 -1.84
CA LEU A 81 -4.43 -3.45 -3.24
C LEU A 81 -3.09 -2.74 -3.41
N ALA A 82 -2.94 -1.57 -2.80
CA ALA A 82 -1.72 -0.77 -2.89
C ALA A 82 -0.54 -1.50 -2.25
N ILE A 83 -0.72 -2.12 -1.08
CA ILE A 83 0.39 -2.84 -0.42
C ILE A 83 0.79 -4.09 -1.19
N ALA A 84 -0.17 -4.79 -1.80
CA ALA A 84 0.12 -5.93 -2.67
C ALA A 84 0.92 -5.50 -3.90
N VAL A 85 0.55 -4.39 -4.55
CA VAL A 85 1.32 -3.81 -5.65
C VAL A 85 2.71 -3.36 -5.18
N THR A 86 2.82 -2.74 -4.01
CA THR A 86 4.10 -2.38 -3.40
C THR A 86 5.04 -3.58 -3.29
N GLY A 87 4.56 -4.69 -2.72
CA GLY A 87 5.37 -5.92 -2.58
C GLY A 87 5.78 -6.51 -3.93
N VAL A 88 4.83 -6.61 -4.88
CA VAL A 88 5.10 -7.17 -6.22
C VAL A 88 6.10 -6.30 -6.99
N VAL A 89 5.86 -4.99 -7.07
CA VAL A 89 6.73 -4.07 -7.83
C VAL A 89 8.12 -4.06 -7.21
N TYR A 90 8.23 -4.06 -5.88
CA TYR A 90 9.52 -4.12 -5.22
C TYR A 90 10.31 -5.38 -5.61
N HIS A 91 9.71 -6.56 -5.44
CA HIS A 91 10.41 -7.83 -5.66
C HIS A 91 10.67 -8.14 -7.14
N VAL A 92 9.85 -7.61 -8.06
CA VAL A 92 10.00 -7.86 -9.50
C VAL A 92 10.87 -6.80 -10.20
N ALA A 93 10.82 -5.55 -9.75
CA ALA A 93 11.36 -4.43 -10.52
C ALA A 93 12.34 -3.53 -9.76
N LEU A 94 12.38 -3.55 -8.41
CA LEU A 94 13.19 -2.60 -7.64
C LEU A 94 14.26 -3.23 -6.75
N THR A 95 14.20 -4.55 -6.51
CA THR A 95 15.16 -5.24 -5.65
C THR A 95 16.57 -5.16 -6.24
N GLY A 96 17.56 -4.83 -5.41
CA GLY A 96 18.97 -4.74 -5.80
C GLY A 96 19.36 -3.46 -6.56
N LEU A 97 18.44 -2.51 -6.77
CA LEU A 97 18.76 -1.26 -7.47
C LEU A 97 19.52 -0.23 -6.62
N VAL A 98 19.47 -0.35 -5.29
CA VAL A 98 20.05 0.61 -4.36
C VAL A 98 20.77 -0.14 -3.26
N GLU A 99 22.01 0.25 -2.97
CA GLU A 99 22.72 -0.22 -1.79
C GLU A 99 22.18 0.48 -0.53
N LEU A 100 21.75 -0.32 0.44
CA LEU A 100 21.13 0.17 1.67
C LEU A 100 22.08 0.00 2.87
N SER A 101 22.07 0.99 3.76
CA SER A 101 22.65 0.80 5.10
C SER A 101 21.94 -0.34 5.84
N PRO A 102 22.55 -0.94 6.88
CA PRO A 102 21.89 -2.01 7.65
C PRO A 102 20.51 -1.62 8.21
N ALA A 103 20.36 -0.39 8.71
CA ALA A 103 19.06 0.11 9.17
C ALA A 103 18.08 0.35 8.01
N GLY A 104 18.60 0.81 6.85
CA GLY A 104 17.82 0.93 5.63
C GLY A 104 17.28 -0.41 5.14
N GLU A 105 18.09 -1.48 5.23
CA GLU A 105 17.67 -2.83 4.86
C GLU A 105 16.55 -3.33 5.78
N VAL A 106 16.63 -3.07 7.09
CA VAL A 106 15.54 -3.40 8.03
C VAL A 106 14.25 -2.69 7.63
N ALA A 107 14.29 -1.37 7.40
CA ALA A 107 13.11 -0.62 6.97
C ALA A 107 12.56 -1.16 5.64
N ASN A 108 13.45 -1.47 4.70
CA ASN A 108 13.12 -1.99 3.40
C ASN A 108 12.38 -3.34 3.49
N GLN A 109 12.90 -4.31 4.25
CA GLN A 109 12.24 -5.59 4.48
C GLN A 109 10.89 -5.45 5.19
N LEU A 110 10.79 -4.58 6.19
CA LEU A 110 9.54 -4.36 6.91
C LEU A 110 8.46 -3.76 6.01
N LEU A 111 8.80 -2.77 5.18
CA LEU A 111 7.85 -1.99 4.39
C LEU A 111 7.56 -2.56 2.99
N HIS A 112 8.46 -3.35 2.42
CA HIS A 112 8.31 -3.93 1.08
C HIS A 112 8.05 -5.45 1.09
N THR A 113 8.23 -6.14 2.23
CA THR A 113 8.07 -7.60 2.30
C THR A 113 7.16 -8.01 3.44
N ALA A 114 7.49 -7.66 4.69
CA ALA A 114 6.71 -8.08 5.84
C ALA A 114 5.30 -7.47 5.84
N SER A 115 5.17 -6.15 5.65
CA SER A 115 3.86 -5.49 5.66
C SER A 115 2.98 -5.86 4.47
N PRO A 116 3.46 -6.05 3.22
CA PRO A 116 2.63 -6.65 2.16
C PRO A 116 2.12 -8.04 2.50
N ILE A 117 2.98 -8.94 2.99
CA ILE A 117 2.58 -10.30 3.34
C ILE A 117 1.52 -10.26 4.45
N LEU A 118 1.78 -9.54 5.54
CA LEU A 118 0.85 -9.41 6.66
C LEU A 118 -0.47 -8.74 6.27
N GLY A 119 -0.41 -7.69 5.44
CA GLY A 119 -1.57 -6.96 4.97
C GLY A 119 -2.49 -7.80 4.10
N VAL A 120 -1.93 -8.49 3.10
CA VAL A 120 -2.67 -9.35 2.17
C VAL A 120 -3.20 -10.60 2.87
N LEU A 121 -2.36 -11.33 3.58
CA LEU A 121 -2.79 -12.52 4.32
C LEU A 121 -3.79 -12.17 5.42
N GLY A 122 -3.59 -11.04 6.11
CA GLY A 122 -4.51 -10.56 7.13
C GLY A 122 -5.91 -10.28 6.57
N TRP A 123 -5.98 -9.69 5.37
CA TRP A 123 -7.24 -9.55 4.67
C TRP A 123 -7.81 -10.92 4.25
N LEU A 124 -7.06 -11.78 3.57
CA LEU A 124 -7.53 -13.09 3.10
C LEU A 124 -8.06 -13.99 4.22
N LEU A 125 -7.39 -13.99 5.38
CA LEU A 125 -7.70 -14.87 6.50
C LEU A 125 -8.81 -14.32 7.40
N PHE A 126 -8.85 -13.00 7.62
CA PHE A 126 -9.71 -12.39 8.64
C PHE A 126 -10.72 -11.38 8.10
N GLY A 127 -10.59 -10.95 6.85
CA GLY A 127 -11.48 -10.00 6.20
C GLY A 127 -11.25 -8.54 6.61
N PRO A 128 -12.31 -7.71 6.63
CA PRO A 128 -13.71 -8.03 6.35
C PRO A 128 -13.95 -8.43 4.87
N HIS A 129 -14.83 -9.42 4.65
CA HIS A 129 -15.18 -9.96 3.32
C HIS A 129 -16.64 -9.70 2.94
N GLY A 130 -16.94 -9.71 1.64
CA GLY A 130 -18.30 -9.57 1.11
C GLY A 130 -18.89 -8.18 1.31
N THR A 131 -18.03 -7.19 1.55
CA THR A 131 -18.45 -5.81 1.87
C THR A 131 -18.22 -4.84 0.71
N LEU A 132 -17.62 -5.31 -0.38
CA LEU A 132 -17.26 -4.49 -1.53
C LEU A 132 -18.45 -4.24 -2.45
N SER A 133 -18.80 -2.97 -2.62
CA SER A 133 -19.75 -2.50 -3.61
C SER A 133 -19.03 -1.89 -4.82
N PRO A 134 -19.66 -1.79 -6.00
CA PRO A 134 -19.06 -1.10 -7.16
C PRO A 134 -18.62 0.34 -6.83
N ARG A 135 -19.33 1.04 -5.95
CA ARG A 135 -18.96 2.36 -5.45
C ARG A 135 -17.62 2.35 -4.72
N ILE A 136 -17.38 1.36 -3.85
CA ILE A 136 -16.11 1.21 -3.13
C ILE A 136 -14.95 0.97 -4.11
N VAL A 137 -15.17 0.12 -5.12
CA VAL A 137 -14.16 -0.16 -6.17
C VAL A 137 -13.85 1.10 -6.97
N TRP A 138 -14.85 1.88 -7.38
CA TRP A 138 -14.61 3.13 -8.11
C TRP A 138 -13.81 4.13 -7.28
N TRP A 139 -14.15 4.30 -5.99
CA TRP A 139 -13.38 5.18 -5.12
C TRP A 139 -11.95 4.70 -4.88
N SER A 140 -11.70 3.38 -4.98
CA SER A 140 -10.36 2.83 -4.80
C SER A 140 -9.36 3.24 -5.89
N LEU A 141 -9.85 3.67 -7.04
CA LEU A 141 -9.01 4.19 -8.12
C LEU A 141 -8.55 5.62 -7.87
N ALA A 142 -9.25 6.38 -7.02
CA ALA A 142 -8.91 7.78 -6.76
C ALA A 142 -7.51 7.90 -6.14
N TYR A 143 -7.19 7.06 -5.16
CA TYR A 143 -5.90 7.08 -4.47
C TYR A 143 -4.68 6.92 -5.42
N PRO A 144 -4.55 5.84 -6.21
CA PRO A 144 -3.38 5.68 -7.09
C PRO A 144 -3.31 6.73 -8.20
N LEU A 145 -4.46 7.18 -8.71
CA LEU A 145 -4.50 8.22 -9.76
C LEU A 145 -4.07 9.59 -9.22
N LEU A 146 -4.55 9.97 -8.03
CA LEU A 146 -4.15 11.22 -7.39
C LEU A 146 -2.66 11.22 -7.03
N TRP A 147 -2.15 10.09 -6.50
CA TRP A 147 -0.73 9.95 -6.22
C TRP A 147 0.13 10.07 -7.49
N LEU A 148 -0.30 9.45 -8.59
CA LEU A 148 0.42 9.52 -9.85
C LEU A 148 0.41 10.95 -10.42
N ALA A 149 -0.74 11.61 -10.43
CA ALA A 149 -0.85 13.01 -10.87
C ALA A 149 0.06 13.93 -10.04
N PHE A 150 0.02 13.81 -8.71
CA PHE A 150 0.90 14.54 -7.81
C PHE A 150 2.39 14.27 -8.11
N THR A 151 2.76 13.01 -8.29
CA THR A 151 4.16 12.62 -8.53
C THR A 151 4.70 13.18 -9.83
N LEU A 152 3.92 13.10 -10.92
CA LEU A 152 4.35 13.59 -12.23
C LEU A 152 4.42 15.13 -12.28
N THR A 153 3.49 15.81 -11.62
CA THR A 153 3.48 17.28 -11.54
C THR A 153 4.59 17.83 -10.65
N ARG A 154 4.87 17.18 -9.51
CA ARG A 154 5.96 17.56 -8.59
C ARG A 154 7.34 17.24 -9.17
N GLY A 155 7.45 16.18 -9.98
CA GLY A 155 8.72 15.66 -10.42
C GLY A 155 9.57 16.67 -11.19
N GLY A 156 8.98 17.40 -12.14
CA GLY A 156 9.70 18.40 -12.94
C GLY A 156 10.34 19.52 -12.09
N PRO A 157 9.58 20.25 -11.25
CA PRO A 157 10.13 21.32 -10.42
C PRO A 157 11.15 20.84 -9.37
N THR A 158 11.03 19.58 -8.90
CA THR A 158 11.90 19.06 -7.83
C THR A 158 13.07 18.22 -8.33
N GLY A 159 13.08 17.85 -9.61
CA GLY A 159 13.99 16.86 -10.18
C GLY A 159 13.87 15.47 -9.56
N PHE A 160 12.77 15.18 -8.85
CA PHE A 160 12.61 13.95 -8.08
C PHE A 160 11.40 13.14 -8.50
N TYR A 161 11.66 11.92 -8.95
CA TYR A 161 10.67 10.88 -9.15
C TYR A 161 10.99 9.72 -8.20
N PRO A 162 9.98 9.15 -7.49
CA PRO A 162 10.21 8.12 -6.49
C PRO A 162 10.66 6.79 -7.09
N TYR A 163 10.43 6.57 -8.39
CA TYR A 163 10.77 5.33 -9.07
C TYR A 163 11.44 5.56 -10.43
N PRO A 164 12.40 4.71 -10.84
CA PRO A 164 13.09 4.85 -12.13
C PRO A 164 12.13 4.82 -13.33
N PHE A 165 11.05 4.03 -13.25
CA PHE A 165 10.07 3.95 -14.33
C PHE A 165 9.16 5.19 -14.47
N LEU A 166 9.26 6.14 -13.54
CA LEU A 166 8.56 7.44 -13.58
C LEU A 166 9.49 8.61 -13.94
N GLN A 167 10.78 8.37 -14.14
CA GLN A 167 11.81 9.39 -14.28
C GLN A 167 11.66 10.10 -15.64
N ALA A 168 10.80 11.11 -15.69
CA ALA A 168 10.37 11.73 -16.96
C ALA A 168 11.49 12.53 -17.63
N ASP A 169 12.44 13.04 -16.84
CA ASP A 169 13.59 13.79 -17.35
C ASP A 169 14.50 12.92 -18.23
N SER A 170 14.62 11.63 -17.93
CA SER A 170 15.42 10.67 -18.71
C SER A 170 14.60 9.84 -19.71
N LEU A 171 13.36 9.48 -19.36
CA LEU A 171 12.53 8.59 -20.19
C LEU A 171 11.63 9.34 -21.18
N GLY A 172 11.32 10.60 -20.91
CA GLY A 172 10.27 11.36 -21.59
C GLY A 172 8.86 10.92 -21.17
N TYR A 173 7.91 11.87 -21.23
CA TYR A 173 6.50 11.62 -20.86
C TYR A 173 5.82 10.47 -21.62
N PRO A 174 6.06 10.24 -22.93
CA PRO A 174 5.44 9.12 -23.64
C PRO A 174 5.80 7.74 -23.04
N ARG A 175 7.07 7.54 -22.69
CA ARG A 175 7.53 6.27 -22.10
C ARG A 175 7.06 6.12 -20.66
N VAL A 176 7.05 7.21 -19.89
CA VAL A 176 6.45 7.21 -18.54
C VAL A 176 4.97 6.87 -18.60
N ALA A 177 4.21 7.43 -19.55
CA ALA A 177 2.79 7.10 -19.73
C ALA A 177 2.59 5.61 -20.02
N LEU A 178 3.40 5.01 -20.90
CA LEU A 178 3.35 3.57 -21.16
C LEU A 178 3.65 2.73 -19.91
N ASN A 179 4.67 3.10 -19.14
CA ASN A 179 4.99 2.42 -17.88
C ASN A 179 3.81 2.50 -16.89
N CYS A 180 3.20 3.67 -16.75
CA CYS A 180 2.02 3.88 -15.91
C CYS A 180 0.84 3.02 -16.35
N VAL A 181 0.58 2.91 -17.67
CA VAL A 181 -0.47 2.03 -18.20
C VAL A 181 -0.19 0.56 -17.86
N LEU A 182 1.05 0.09 -18.02
CA LEU A 182 1.42 -1.29 -17.68
C LEU A 182 1.21 -1.59 -16.18
N VAL A 183 1.59 -0.66 -15.30
CA VAL A 183 1.34 -0.79 -13.85
C VAL A 183 -0.16 -0.73 -13.55
N ALA A 184 -0.90 0.16 -14.20
CA ALA A 184 -2.35 0.29 -14.03
C ALA A 184 -3.10 -0.98 -14.46
N VAL A 185 -2.73 -1.60 -15.58
CA VAL A 185 -3.30 -2.88 -16.03
C VAL A 185 -3.07 -3.98 -14.99
N LYS A 186 -1.85 -4.09 -14.45
CA LYS A 186 -1.54 -5.05 -13.38
C LYS A 186 -2.34 -4.77 -12.10
N PHE A 187 -2.47 -3.50 -11.72
CA PHE A 187 -3.27 -3.08 -10.58
C PHE A 187 -4.75 -3.45 -10.77
N LEU A 188 -5.32 -3.18 -11.95
CA LEU A 188 -6.71 -3.50 -12.27
C LEU A 188 -6.95 -5.02 -12.27
N ALA A 189 -6.01 -5.81 -12.80
CA ALA A 189 -6.08 -7.27 -12.74
C ALA A 189 -6.10 -7.78 -11.29
N LEU A 190 -5.24 -7.22 -10.42
CA LEU A 190 -5.22 -7.57 -9.00
C LEU A 190 -6.49 -7.12 -8.28
N ALA A 191 -7.01 -5.93 -8.59
CA ALA A 191 -8.28 -5.43 -8.06
C ALA A 191 -9.46 -6.33 -8.43
N ALA A 192 -9.51 -6.78 -9.69
CA ALA A 192 -10.51 -7.73 -10.16
C ALA A 192 -10.40 -9.07 -9.44
N ALA A 193 -9.20 -9.63 -9.30
CA ALA A 193 -8.97 -10.88 -8.56
C ALA A 193 -9.40 -10.75 -7.09
N THR A 194 -9.03 -9.64 -6.45
CA THR A 194 -9.41 -9.33 -5.05
C THR A 194 -10.92 -9.23 -4.90
N LEU A 195 -11.62 -8.59 -5.84
CA LEU A 195 -13.08 -8.49 -5.82
C LEU A 195 -13.77 -9.86 -5.98
N LEU A 196 -13.24 -10.73 -6.83
CA LEU A 196 -13.74 -12.09 -6.98
C LEU A 196 -13.55 -12.89 -5.69
N LEU A 197 -12.37 -12.81 -5.09
CA LEU A 197 -12.06 -13.46 -3.82
C LEU A 197 -12.93 -12.93 -2.67
N ASP A 198 -13.11 -11.62 -2.57
CA ASP A 198 -13.98 -10.98 -1.57
C ASP A 198 -15.39 -11.57 -1.60
N ARG A 199 -15.98 -11.68 -2.80
CA ARG A 199 -17.32 -12.24 -3.00
C ARG A 199 -17.38 -13.71 -2.63
N GLN A 200 -16.37 -14.49 -2.99
CA GLN A 200 -16.31 -15.92 -2.66
C GLN A 200 -16.19 -16.15 -1.14
N LEU A 201 -15.29 -15.41 -0.49
CA LEU A 201 -15.05 -15.51 0.95
C LEU A 201 -16.25 -15.01 1.75
N GLY A 202 -16.88 -13.90 1.33
CA GLY A 202 -18.12 -13.39 1.93
C GLY A 202 -19.28 -14.39 1.82
N ARG A 203 -19.46 -15.03 0.65
CA ARG A 203 -20.48 -16.08 0.47
C ARG A 203 -20.21 -17.30 1.35
N ARG A 204 -18.95 -17.72 1.50
CA ARG A 204 -18.57 -18.83 2.39
C ARG A 204 -18.87 -18.49 3.85
N GLN A 205 -18.53 -17.29 4.31
CA GLN A 205 -18.84 -16.84 5.67
C GLN A 205 -20.36 -16.78 5.92
N ALA A 206 -21.15 -16.26 4.98
CA ALA A 206 -22.61 -16.23 5.10
C ALA A 206 -23.24 -17.63 5.16
N ARG A 207 -22.65 -18.64 4.49
CA ARG A 207 -23.10 -20.04 4.57
C ARG A 207 -22.77 -20.71 5.90
N LEU A 208 -21.65 -20.35 6.51
CA LEU A 208 -21.18 -20.92 7.78
C LEU A 208 -21.78 -20.23 9.00
N ALA A 209 -22.37 -19.04 8.84
CA ALA A 209 -23.06 -18.36 9.92
C ALA A 209 -24.28 -19.18 10.40
N PRO A 210 -24.44 -19.41 11.71
CA PRO A 210 -25.60 -20.15 12.22
C PRO A 210 -26.88 -19.44 11.80
N ARG A 211 -27.79 -20.18 11.16
CA ARG A 211 -29.14 -19.67 10.88
C ARG A 211 -29.87 -19.58 12.20
N ILE A 212 -29.90 -18.40 12.80
CA ILE A 212 -30.87 -18.10 13.85
C ILE A 212 -32.20 -17.95 13.12
N GLY A 213 -32.95 -19.05 13.04
CA GLY A 213 -34.32 -19.06 12.55
C GLY A 213 -35.25 -18.34 13.52
N PRO A 214 -36.41 -17.85 13.05
CA PRO A 214 -37.44 -17.28 13.92
C PRO A 214 -37.98 -18.30 14.93
#